data_AF-H3Z9Q2-F1
#
_entry.id   AF-H3Z9Q2-F1
#
_cell.length_a   1.000
_cell.length_b   1.000
_cell.length_c   1.000
_cell.angle_alpha   90.00
_cell.angle_beta   90.00
_cell.angle_gamma   90.00
#
_symmetry.space_group_name_H-M   'P 1'
#
loop_
_entity.id
_entity.type
_entity.pdbx_description
1 polymer ?
#
loop_
_entity_poly.entity_id
_entity_poly.type
_entity_poly.pdbx_seq_one_letter_code
_entity_poly.pdbx_strand_id
1 'polypeptide(L)'
;MNMLQQDLFLITLESQFRDIFQTSKAGKDNSEQRLRAQGFIHAGELLQLCTRQQVQQLMERVHLEVFGIRISERQPAEARRRQQALQLGDYDYFDEPAFIRSQRE
;
A
#
# COMPACT_ATOMS: atom_id res chain seq x y z
N MET A 1 17.75 15.16 18.42
CA MET A 1 16.41 14.89 17.84
C MET A 1 15.42 15.82 18.50
N ASN A 2 14.69 16.65 17.75
CA ASN A 2 13.59 17.44 18.29
C ASN A 2 12.31 16.60 18.22
N MET A 3 11.88 16.07 19.37
CA MET A 3 10.81 15.07 19.47
C MET A 3 9.50 15.56 18.85
N LEU A 4 9.19 16.85 19.01
CA LEU A 4 8.00 17.49 18.44
C LEU A 4 8.00 17.51 16.90
N GLN A 5 9.16 17.68 16.27
CA GLN A 5 9.26 17.70 14.81
C GLN A 5 9.09 16.30 14.22
N GLN A 6 9.61 15.28 14.92
CA GLN A 6 9.45 13.89 14.54
C GLN A 6 7.99 13.44 14.64
N ASP A 7 7.31 13.78 15.73
CA ASP A 7 5.90 13.43 15.90
C ASP A 7 5.03 14.12 14.85
N LEU A 8 5.25 15.42 14.60
CA LEU A 8 4.54 16.16 13.56
C LEU A 8 4.76 15.55 12.17
N PHE A 9 5.99 15.14 11.87
CA PHE A 9 6.32 14.46 10.62
C PHE A 9 5.55 13.16 10.46
N LEU A 10 5.55 12.29 11.47
CA LEU A 10 4.88 10.99 11.42
C LEU A 10 3.36 11.13 11.33
N ILE A 11 2.74 12.07 12.05
CA ILE A 11 1.31 12.37 11.96
C ILE A 11 0.95 12.85 10.55
N THR A 12 1.77 13.72 9.98
CA THR A 12 1.55 14.23 8.61
C THR A 12 1.67 13.12 7.57
N LEU A 13 2.69 12.27 7.71
CA LEU A 13 2.91 11.13 6.82
C LEU A 13 1.78 10.10 6.91
N GLU A 14 1.27 9.84 8.12
CA GLU A 14 0.09 9.00 8.33
C GLU A 14 -1.13 9.50 7.56
N SER A 15 -1.42 10.81 7.67
CA SER A 15 -2.52 11.43 6.92
C SER A 15 -2.35 11.23 5.41
N GLN A 16 -1.13 11.47 4.88
CA GLN A 16 -0.87 11.29 3.46
C GLN A 16 -1.08 9.84 3.00
N PHE A 17 -0.64 8.86 3.78
CA PHE A 17 -0.90 7.45 3.46
C PHE A 17 -2.40 7.13 3.47
N ARG A 18 -3.14 7.64 4.47
CA ARG A 18 -4.58 7.44 4.54
C ARG A 18 -5.29 7.99 3.31
N ASP A 19 -4.94 9.20 2.89
CA ASP A 19 -5.52 9.85 1.70
C ASP A 19 -5.20 9.07 0.42
N ILE A 20 -3.95 8.64 0.26
CA ILE A 20 -3.50 7.83 -0.89
C ILE A 20 -4.30 6.53 -0.97
N PHE A 21 -4.43 5.82 0.15
CA PHE A 21 -5.11 4.53 0.19
C PHE A 21 -6.62 4.64 0.07
N GLN A 22 -7.25 5.66 0.66
CA GLN A 22 -8.67 5.93 0.46
C GLN A 22 -8.98 6.29 -0.99
N THR A 23 -8.14 7.12 -1.62
CA THR A 23 -8.26 7.46 -3.04
C THR A 23 -8.10 6.22 -3.92
N SER A 24 -7.12 5.36 -3.62
CA SER A 24 -6.93 4.07 -4.29
C SER A 24 -8.14 3.14 -4.12
N LYS A 25 -8.66 3.03 -2.89
CA LYS A 25 -9.85 2.21 -2.57
C LYS A 25 -11.09 2.70 -3.32
N ALA A 26 -11.19 4.00 -3.57
CA ALA A 26 -12.24 4.61 -4.38
C ALA A 26 -12.02 4.45 -5.91
N GLY A 27 -10.95 3.78 -6.35
CA GLY A 27 -10.61 3.61 -7.76
C GLY A 27 -10.19 4.88 -8.48
N LYS A 28 -9.79 5.92 -7.73
CA LYS A 28 -9.38 7.22 -8.26
C LYS A 28 -7.85 7.26 -8.42
N ASP A 29 -7.38 8.07 -9.38
CA ASP A 29 -5.95 8.32 -9.53
C ASP A 29 -5.38 9.03 -8.29
N ASN A 30 -4.22 8.54 -7.84
CA ASN A 30 -3.49 9.06 -6.69
C ASN A 30 -2.00 9.31 -6.98
N SER A 31 -1.64 9.38 -8.26
CA SER A 31 -0.25 9.49 -8.72
C SER A 31 0.46 10.71 -8.13
N GLU A 32 -0.19 11.88 -8.10
CA GLU A 32 0.39 13.09 -7.51
C GLU A 32 0.61 12.96 -6.00
N GLN A 33 -0.37 12.42 -5.26
CA GLN A 33 -0.26 12.23 -3.82
C GLN A 33 0.92 11.32 -3.49
N ARG A 34 1.14 10.26 -4.29
CA ARG A 34 2.27 9.35 -4.14
C ARG A 34 3.61 10.06 -4.38
N LEU A 35 3.70 10.91 -5.41
CA LEU A 35 4.91 11.70 -5.67
C LEU A 35 5.20 12.68 -4.53
N ARG A 36 4.17 13.36 -4.01
CA ARG A 36 4.31 14.26 -2.84
C ARG A 36 4.79 13.50 -1.60
N ALA A 37 4.20 12.32 -1.31
CA ALA A 37 4.61 11.50 -0.19
C ALA A 37 6.05 10.98 -0.32
N GLN A 38 6.50 10.63 -1.52
CA GLN A 38 7.90 10.25 -1.75
C GLN A 38 8.87 11.39 -1.44
N GLY A 39 8.57 12.61 -1.91
CA GLY A 39 9.38 13.80 -1.59
C GLY A 39 9.38 14.11 -0.09
N PHE A 40 8.23 13.97 0.56
CA PHE A 40 8.09 14.18 2.00
C PHE A 40 8.92 13.17 2.81
N ILE A 41 8.86 11.88 2.45
CA ILE A 41 9.68 10.82 3.06
C ILE A 41 11.16 11.12 2.89
N HIS A 42 11.60 11.47 1.68
CA HIS A 42 13.00 11.76 1.40
C HIS A 42 13.52 12.95 2.24
N ALA A 43 12.71 14.00 2.38
CA ALA A 43 13.04 15.12 3.27
C ALA A 43 13.12 14.69 4.75
N GLY A 44 12.20 13.82 5.20
CA GLY A 44 12.23 13.26 6.55
C GLY A 44 13.47 12.41 6.85
N GLU A 45 13.91 11.60 5.89
CA GLU A 45 15.15 10.82 5.99
C GLU A 45 16.38 11.75 6.05
N LEU A 46 16.43 12.77 5.19
CA LEU A 46 17.53 13.75 5.15
C LEU A 46 17.63 14.54 6.47
N LEU A 47 16.49 14.92 7.05
CA LEU A 47 16.38 15.63 8.32
C LEU A 47 16.50 14.71 9.55
N GLN A 48 16.71 13.41 9.34
CA GLN A 48 16.77 12.40 10.40
C GLN A 48 15.51 12.37 11.29
N LEU A 49 14.35 12.69 10.73
CA LEU A 49 13.04 12.65 11.41
C LEU A 49 12.42 11.26 11.35
N CYS A 50 12.82 10.42 10.39
CA CYS A 50 12.35 9.06 10.28
C CYS A 50 13.43 8.13 9.74
N THR A 51 13.30 6.85 10.05
CA THR A 51 14.01 5.77 9.37
C THR A 51 13.10 5.12 8.33
N ARG A 52 13.72 4.50 7.31
CA ARG A 52 12.99 3.73 6.30
C ARG A 52 12.11 2.63 6.91
N GLN A 53 12.57 1.99 7.97
CA GLN A 53 11.81 0.96 8.69
C GLN A 53 10.55 1.53 9.35
N GLN A 54 10.65 2.70 10.01
CA GLN A 54 9.49 3.36 10.61
C GLN A 54 8.45 3.74 9.56
N VAL A 55 8.89 4.26 8.42
CA VAL A 55 8.02 4.59 7.28
C VAL A 55 7.29 3.35 6.76
N GLN A 56 8.00 2.22 6.60
CA GLN A 56 7.40 0.95 6.17
C GLN A 56 6.36 0.44 7.17
N GLN A 57 6.67 0.45 8.47
CA GLN A 57 5.73 0.02 9.52
C GLN A 57 4.48 0.92 9.56
N LEU A 58 4.67 2.23 9.41
CA LEU A 58 3.55 3.18 9.34
C LEU A 58 2.67 2.92 8.12
N MET A 59 3.28 2.74 6.95
CA MET A 59 2.58 2.45 5.71
C MET A 59 1.77 1.14 5.80
N GLU A 60 2.38 0.09 6.36
CA GLU A 60 1.74 -1.21 6.59
C GLU A 60 0.51 -1.08 7.50
N ARG A 61 0.65 -0.39 8.63
CA ARG A 61 -0.45 -0.15 9.58
C ARG A 61 -1.60 0.60 8.89
N VAL A 62 -1.32 1.68 8.19
CA VAL A 62 -2.36 2.50 7.55
C VAL A 62 -3.02 1.74 6.40
N HIS A 63 -2.27 0.90 5.67
CA HIS A 63 -2.84 0.01 4.67
C HIS A 63 -3.82 -1.00 5.29
N LEU A 64 -3.41 -1.65 6.40
CA LEU A 64 -4.26 -2.58 7.14
C LEU A 64 -5.55 -1.90 7.62
N GLU A 65 -5.47 -0.68 8.13
CA GLU A 65 -6.65 0.07 8.58
C GLU A 65 -7.61 0.43 7.43
N VAL A 66 -7.10 0.75 6.24
CA VAL A 66 -7.93 1.16 5.10
C VAL A 66 -8.51 -0.04 4.34
N PHE A 67 -7.70 -1.09 4.14
CA PHE A 67 -8.07 -2.25 3.31
C PHE A 67 -8.46 -3.49 4.09
N GLY A 68 -8.17 -3.56 5.40
CA GLY A 68 -8.41 -4.74 6.22
C GLY A 68 -7.43 -5.89 5.98
N ILE A 69 -6.42 -5.69 5.13
CA ILE A 69 -5.38 -6.67 4.79
C ILE A 69 -3.99 -6.04 4.85
N ARG A 70 -2.98 -6.82 5.19
CA ARG A 70 -1.59 -6.39 5.14
C ARG A 70 -1.10 -6.26 3.69
N ILE A 71 -0.15 -5.36 3.45
CA ILE A 71 0.51 -5.25 2.13
C ILE A 71 1.22 -6.57 1.80
N SER A 72 1.82 -7.20 2.82
CA SER A 72 2.46 -8.52 2.69
C SER A 72 1.49 -9.65 2.30
N GLU A 73 0.20 -9.51 2.63
CA GLU A 73 -0.84 -10.50 2.33
C GLU A 73 -1.45 -10.29 0.93
N ARG A 74 -1.42 -9.06 0.41
CA ARG A 74 -2.04 -8.68 -0.86
C ARG A 74 -1.29 -9.18 -2.10
N GLN A 75 0.04 -9.28 -2.06
CA GLN A 75 0.83 -9.60 -3.27
C GLN A 75 0.99 -11.09 -3.61
N PRO A 76 1.04 -12.05 -2.68
CA PRO A 76 1.34 -13.42 -3.06
C PRO A 76 0.09 -14.26 -3.40
N ALA A 77 -1.13 -13.91 -3.02
CA ALA A 77 -2.30 -14.77 -3.26
C ALA A 77 -2.77 -14.79 -4.74
N GLU A 78 -3.16 -13.64 -5.29
CA GLU A 78 -3.62 -13.52 -6.68
C GLU A 78 -2.50 -13.87 -7.68
N ALA A 79 -1.27 -13.41 -7.41
CA ALA A 79 -0.12 -13.70 -8.26
C ALA A 79 0.23 -15.20 -8.22
N ARG A 80 0.19 -15.87 -7.05
CA ARG A 80 0.40 -17.32 -6.97
C ARG A 80 -0.72 -18.08 -7.66
N ARG A 81 -1.99 -17.73 -7.45
CA ARG A 81 -3.13 -18.43 -8.06
C ARG A 81 -3.09 -18.32 -9.58
N ARG A 82 -2.80 -17.13 -10.11
CA ARG A 82 -2.56 -16.93 -11.54
C ARG A 82 -1.37 -17.73 -12.08
N GLN A 83 -0.25 -17.74 -11.36
CA GLN A 83 0.93 -18.53 -11.74
C GLN A 83 0.65 -20.05 -11.68
N GLN A 84 -0.10 -20.50 -10.69
CA GLN A 84 -0.48 -21.89 -10.51
C GLN A 84 -1.45 -22.34 -11.61
N ALA A 85 -2.43 -21.52 -11.98
CA ALA A 85 -3.32 -21.78 -13.11
C ALA A 85 -2.54 -21.89 -14.43
N LEU A 86 -1.54 -21.04 -14.66
CA LEU A 86 -0.64 -21.13 -15.81
C LEU A 86 0.19 -22.43 -15.81
N GLN A 87 0.70 -22.85 -14.66
CA GLN A 87 1.49 -24.09 -14.54
C GLN A 87 0.65 -25.36 -14.72
N LEU A 88 -0.61 -25.35 -14.26
CA LEU A 88 -1.53 -26.47 -14.35
C LEU A 88 -2.30 -26.52 -15.68
N GLY A 89 -2.19 -25.50 -16.52
CA GLY A 89 -3.01 -25.37 -17.73
C GLY A 89 -4.50 -25.18 -17.42
N ASP A 90 -4.82 -24.63 -16.25
CA ASP A 90 -6.18 -24.34 -15.81
C ASP A 90 -6.66 -23.04 -16.46
N TYR A 91 -7.11 -23.16 -17.71
CA TYR A 91 -7.61 -22.05 -18.51
C TYR A 91 -8.98 -21.54 -18.06
N ASP A 92 -9.75 -22.36 -17.31
CA ASP A 92 -11.05 -21.96 -16.73
C ASP A 92 -10.88 -20.77 -15.77
N TYR A 93 -9.75 -20.70 -15.05
CA TYR A 93 -9.39 -19.53 -14.26
C TYR A 93 -9.35 -18.24 -15.08
N PHE A 94 -9.01 -18.30 -16.38
CA PHE A 94 -8.89 -17.15 -17.27
C PHE A 94 -10.17 -16.77 -18.01
N ASP A 95 -11.14 -17.68 -18.07
CA ASP A 95 -12.42 -17.44 -18.73
C ASP A 95 -13.41 -16.68 -17.85
N GLU A 96 -13.26 -16.76 -16.53
CA GLU A 96 -14.12 -16.02 -15.60
C GLU A 96 -13.72 -14.53 -15.55
N PRO A 97 -14.63 -13.55 -15.58
CA PRO A 97 -14.25 -12.13 -15.50
C PRO A 97 -13.44 -11.80 -14.23
N ALA A 98 -12.38 -10.99 -14.35
CA ALA A 98 -11.47 -10.67 -13.24
C ALA A 98 -12.19 -10.12 -11.98
N PHE A 99 -13.28 -9.37 -12.16
CA PHE A 99 -14.11 -8.89 -11.06
C PHE A 99 -14.79 -10.03 -10.29
N ILE A 100 -15.24 -11.09 -10.96
CA ILE A 100 -15.85 -12.28 -10.34
C ILE A 100 -14.79 -13.10 -9.58
N ARG A 101 -13.56 -13.18 -10.11
CA ARG A 101 -12.43 -13.87 -9.44
C ARG A 101 -12.10 -13.25 -8.09
N SER A 102 -12.13 -11.91 -8.01
CA SER A 102 -11.82 -11.15 -6.80
C SER A 102 -12.88 -11.28 -5.69
N GLN A 103 -14.09 -11.81 -5.98
CA GLN A 103 -15.17 -11.96 -4.99
C GLN A 103 -15.30 -13.36 -4.35
N ARG A 104 -14.54 -14.37 -4.82
CA ARG A 104 -14.60 -15.76 -4.33
C ARG A 104 -13.56 -16.11 -3.26
N GLU A 105 -12.62 -15.20 -3.00
CA GLU A 105 -11.55 -15.35 -1.98
C GLU A 105 -11.88 -14.54 -0.73
#